data_AF-A0A1E7JW38-F1
#
_entry.id   AF-A0A1E7JW38-F1
#
_cell.length_a   1.000
_cell.length_b   1.000
_cell.length_c   1.000
_cell.angle_alpha   90.00
_cell.angle_beta   90.00
_cell.angle_gamma   90.00
#
_symmetry.space_group_name_H-M   'P 1'
#
loop_
_entity.id
_entity.type
_entity.pdbx_description
1 polymer ?
#
loop_
_entity_poly.entity_id
_entity_poly.type
_entity_poly.pdbx_seq_one_letter_code
_entity_poly.pdbx_strand_id
1 'polypeptide(L)'
;MRTVPTRVVFGSGVGEAKWWCWRCQSADQKESISSLDDRVQGVLDCDAEGVHWPYGPNIYVQMRSDLLDWADRHDIKIGKTRCSSGLHWLDKGRCAKRECHGKPGFYDHTTMWLSRATGRPALVFNQPYGQVDTAAVRASISEYPSLTAEVGSESWYGAGTTGVYIWNHGNRSEGT
;
A
#
# COMPACT_ATOMS: atom_id res chain seq x y z
N MET A 1 12.75 -23.64 -9.54
CA MET A 1 13.15 -22.29 -9.98
C MET A 1 12.31 -21.29 -9.20
N ARG A 2 12.92 -20.41 -8.41
CA ARG A 2 12.19 -19.37 -7.66
C ARG A 2 12.01 -18.17 -8.59
N THR A 3 10.77 -17.89 -8.97
CA THR A 3 10.37 -16.67 -9.66
C THR A 3 10.77 -15.48 -8.79
N VAL A 4 11.68 -14.64 -9.30
CA VAL A 4 12.01 -13.36 -8.68
C VAL A 4 10.79 -12.46 -8.90
N PRO A 5 10.13 -11.91 -7.85
CA PRO A 5 8.97 -11.06 -8.05
C PRO A 5 9.39 -9.82 -8.84
N THR A 6 8.64 -9.57 -9.91
CA THR A 6 8.83 -8.44 -10.83
C THR A 6 8.81 -7.14 -10.03
N ARG A 7 9.93 -6.41 -10.03
CA ARG A 7 10.03 -5.08 -9.42
C ARG A 7 8.96 -4.17 -10.02
N VAL A 8 8.10 -3.60 -9.18
CA VAL A 8 7.15 -2.56 -9.59
C VAL A 8 7.85 -1.21 -9.43
N VAL A 9 7.88 -0.43 -10.52
CA VAL A 9 8.41 0.93 -10.55
C VAL A 9 7.22 1.87 -10.68
N PHE A 10 7.13 2.86 -9.79
CA PHE A 10 6.03 3.84 -9.75
C PHE A 10 6.51 5.18 -10.34
N GLY A 11 5.64 5.90 -11.05
CA GLY A 11 6.02 7.16 -11.74
C GLY A 11 6.56 8.26 -10.81
N SER A 12 7.23 9.29 -11.36
CA SER A 12 7.96 10.32 -10.57
C SER A 12 7.17 11.59 -10.23
N GLY A 13 5.92 11.76 -10.72
CA GLY A 13 5.07 12.91 -10.42
C GLY A 13 5.54 14.29 -10.93
N VAL A 14 6.70 14.36 -11.58
CA VAL A 14 7.30 15.62 -12.05
C VAL A 14 6.47 16.20 -13.20
N GLY A 15 5.87 17.38 -12.98
CA GLY A 15 5.11 18.14 -13.99
C GLY A 15 3.59 18.16 -13.80
N GLU A 16 3.07 17.56 -12.72
CA GLU A 16 1.63 17.34 -12.53
C GLU A 16 0.88 18.42 -11.73
N ALA A 17 1.46 19.59 -11.47
CA ALA A 17 0.82 20.64 -10.66
C ALA A 17 -0.57 21.10 -11.17
N LYS A 18 -0.85 20.97 -12.48
CA LYS A 18 -2.15 21.30 -13.08
C LYS A 18 -3.27 20.33 -12.68
N TRP A 19 -2.94 19.11 -12.24
CA TRP A 19 -3.91 18.12 -11.82
C TRP A 19 -4.53 18.42 -10.45
N TRP A 20 -3.91 19.25 -9.62
CA TRP A 20 -4.48 19.64 -8.32
C TRP A 20 -5.50 20.79 -8.41
N CYS A 21 -5.38 21.64 -9.44
CA CYS A 21 -6.29 22.76 -9.66
C CYS A 21 -7.44 22.33 -10.58
N TRP A 22 -8.62 22.05 -10.03
CA TRP A 22 -9.82 21.69 -10.82
C TRP A 22 -10.13 22.65 -11.99
N ARG A 23 -9.89 23.96 -11.79
CA ARG A 23 -10.08 24.99 -12.82
C ARG A 23 -9.03 24.95 -13.93
N CYS A 24 -7.87 24.38 -13.64
CA CYS A 24 -6.72 24.31 -14.55
C CYS A 24 -6.68 22.98 -15.32
N GLN A 25 -7.50 22.00 -14.94
CA GLN A 25 -7.62 20.70 -15.60
C GLN A 25 -8.37 20.82 -16.93
N SER A 26 -7.86 20.15 -17.98
CA SER A 26 -8.58 19.92 -19.23
C SER A 26 -9.77 18.97 -19.03
N ALA A 27 -10.63 18.82 -20.06
CA ALA A 27 -11.73 17.85 -20.04
C ALA A 27 -11.20 16.42 -19.86
N ASP A 28 -10.20 16.02 -20.66
CA ASP A 28 -9.59 14.69 -20.61
C ASP A 28 -8.97 14.38 -19.24
N GLN A 29 -8.38 15.39 -18.58
CA GLN A 29 -7.83 15.23 -17.23
C GLN A 29 -8.93 14.97 -16.19
N LYS A 30 -10.06 15.68 -16.30
CA LYS A 30 -11.22 15.47 -15.42
C LYS A 30 -11.83 14.09 -15.63
N GLU A 31 -11.97 13.68 -16.88
CA GLU A 31 -12.46 12.35 -17.24
C GLU A 31 -11.53 11.26 -16.69
N SER A 32 -10.21 11.43 -16.83
CA SER A 32 -9.23 10.49 -16.29
C SER A 32 -9.32 10.36 -14.77
N ILE A 33 -9.43 11.49 -14.05
CA ILE A 33 -9.62 11.48 -12.59
C ILE A 33 -10.94 10.79 -12.22
N SER A 34 -12.04 11.12 -12.90
CA SER A 34 -13.34 10.50 -12.63
C SER A 34 -13.30 8.99 -12.83
N SER A 35 -12.64 8.52 -13.90
CA SER A 35 -12.48 7.09 -14.15
C SER A 35 -11.69 6.38 -13.04
N LEU A 36 -10.66 7.02 -12.50
CA LEU A 36 -9.90 6.48 -11.35
C LEU A 36 -10.75 6.47 -10.08
N ASP A 37 -11.53 7.52 -9.83
CA ASP A 37 -12.46 7.60 -8.70
C ASP A 37 -13.61 6.57 -8.81
N ASP A 38 -13.98 6.14 -10.01
CA ASP A 38 -14.90 5.01 -10.21
C ASP A 38 -14.21 3.66 -9.96
N ARG A 39 -13.00 3.47 -10.52
CA ARG A 39 -12.23 2.22 -10.37
C ARG A 39 -11.84 1.90 -8.94
N VAL A 40 -11.69 2.92 -8.10
CA VAL A 40 -11.29 2.75 -6.70
C VAL A 40 -12.37 2.05 -5.85
N GLN A 41 -13.61 1.97 -6.35
CA GLN A 41 -14.71 1.33 -5.64
C GLN A 41 -14.38 -0.14 -5.33
N GLY A 42 -14.38 -0.48 -4.04
CA GLY A 42 -14.02 -1.81 -3.57
C GLY A 42 -12.51 -2.04 -3.38
N VAL A 43 -11.67 -1.06 -3.73
CA VAL A 43 -10.23 -1.05 -3.50
C VAL A 43 -9.86 -0.16 -2.32
N LEU A 44 -10.30 1.10 -2.33
CA LEU A 44 -10.09 2.03 -1.20
C LEU A 44 -11.40 2.36 -0.49
N ASP A 45 -11.29 2.96 0.68
CA ASP A 45 -12.45 3.42 1.44
C ASP A 45 -12.97 4.72 0.86
N CYS A 46 -14.29 4.89 0.88
CA CYS A 46 -14.96 6.15 0.56
C CYS A 46 -15.73 6.63 1.79
N ASP A 47 -15.69 7.92 2.07
CA ASP A 47 -16.56 8.58 3.03
C ASP A 47 -17.43 9.66 2.37
N ALA A 48 -18.10 10.48 3.19
CA ALA A 48 -18.95 11.56 2.72
C ALA A 48 -18.19 12.68 2.01
N GLU A 49 -16.88 12.79 2.22
CA GLU A 49 -16.00 13.79 1.60
C GLU A 49 -15.31 13.24 0.34
N GLY A 50 -15.37 11.92 0.12
CA GLY A 50 -14.98 11.27 -1.13
C GLY A 50 -14.08 10.05 -0.91
N VAL A 51 -13.26 9.76 -1.91
CA VAL A 51 -12.32 8.61 -1.91
C VAL A 51 -11.11 8.92 -1.04
N HIS A 52 -10.79 8.03 -0.10
CA HIS A 52 -9.58 8.10 0.70
C HIS A 52 -8.38 7.53 -0.04
N TRP A 53 -7.77 8.36 -0.87
CA TRP A 53 -6.43 8.11 -1.37
C TRP A 53 -5.47 8.07 -0.17
N PRO A 54 -4.62 7.02 -0.03
CA PRO A 54 -3.54 7.05 0.95
C PRO A 54 -2.80 8.39 0.84
N TYR A 55 -2.54 9.10 1.94
CA TYR A 55 -1.86 10.42 1.92
C TYR A 55 -2.61 11.58 1.24
N GLY A 56 -3.90 11.38 0.94
CA GLY A 56 -4.82 12.42 0.55
C GLY A 56 -4.87 12.71 -0.95
N PRO A 57 -5.63 13.74 -1.35
CA PRO A 57 -5.93 14.03 -2.76
C PRO A 57 -4.72 14.54 -3.55
N ASN A 58 -3.57 14.77 -2.91
CA ASN A 58 -2.38 15.30 -3.57
C ASN A 58 -1.51 14.22 -4.23
N ILE A 59 -1.88 12.93 -4.15
CA ILE A 59 -1.23 11.88 -4.95
C ILE A 59 -1.39 12.21 -6.45
N TYR A 60 -0.27 12.13 -7.17
CA TYR A 60 -0.15 12.26 -8.62
C TYR A 60 -1.02 11.25 -9.36
N VAL A 61 -1.64 11.65 -10.48
CA VAL A 61 -2.66 10.84 -11.16
C VAL A 61 -2.10 9.52 -11.67
N GLN A 62 -0.87 9.50 -12.19
CA GLN A 62 -0.24 8.25 -12.60
C GLN A 62 -0.05 7.31 -11.40
N MET A 63 0.37 7.82 -10.25
CA MET A 63 0.54 7.00 -9.04
C MET A 63 -0.78 6.42 -8.53
N ARG A 64 -1.89 7.15 -8.68
CA ARG A 64 -3.22 6.61 -8.39
C ARG A 64 -3.53 5.41 -9.27
N SER A 65 -3.29 5.51 -10.57
CA SER A 65 -3.47 4.40 -11.51
C SER A 65 -2.56 3.22 -11.15
N ASP A 66 -1.27 3.47 -10.93
CA ASP A 66 -0.29 2.42 -10.63
C ASP A 66 -0.66 1.68 -9.33
N LEU A 67 -1.18 2.40 -8.32
CA LEU A 67 -1.66 1.81 -7.08
C LEU A 67 -2.86 0.89 -7.29
N LEU A 68 -3.84 1.32 -8.11
CA LEU A 68 -5.00 0.49 -8.45
C LEU A 68 -4.58 -0.75 -9.23
N ASP A 69 -3.73 -0.60 -10.25
CA ASP A 69 -3.22 -1.72 -11.06
C ASP A 69 -2.42 -2.71 -10.20
N TRP A 70 -1.63 -2.21 -9.25
CA TRP A 70 -0.94 -3.04 -8.27
C TRP A 70 -1.92 -3.77 -7.34
N ALA A 71 -2.93 -3.09 -6.83
CA ALA A 71 -3.93 -3.68 -5.94
C ALA A 71 -4.76 -4.76 -6.65
N ASP A 72 -5.11 -4.55 -7.92
CA ASP A 72 -5.81 -5.51 -8.77
C ASP A 72 -4.94 -6.74 -9.05
N ARG A 73 -3.67 -6.55 -9.41
CA ARG A 73 -2.72 -7.65 -9.65
C ARG A 73 -2.56 -8.56 -8.42
N HIS A 74 -2.67 -8.00 -7.22
CA HIS A 74 -2.55 -8.74 -5.97
C HIS A 74 -3.88 -9.17 -5.38
N ASP A 75 -5.01 -8.87 -6.01
CA ASP A 75 -6.37 -9.13 -5.51
C ASP A 75 -6.57 -8.64 -4.07
N ILE A 76 -6.21 -7.37 -3.82
CA ILE A 76 -6.26 -6.75 -2.49
C ILE A 76 -7.09 -5.47 -2.46
N LYS A 77 -7.62 -5.16 -1.29
CA LYS A 77 -8.32 -3.91 -0.97
C LYS A 77 -7.86 -3.37 0.36
N ILE A 78 -8.11 -2.10 0.63
CA ILE A 78 -7.75 -1.45 1.88
C ILE A 78 -8.42 -2.16 3.06
N GLY A 79 -7.65 -2.28 4.14
CA GLY A 79 -8.10 -2.77 5.42
C GLY A 79 -7.92 -1.70 6.49
N LYS A 80 -8.71 -1.81 7.56
CA LYS A 80 -8.56 -0.96 8.74
C LYS A 80 -8.22 -1.82 9.95
N THR A 81 -7.31 -1.32 10.78
CA THR A 81 -6.97 -1.95 12.05
C THR A 81 -6.54 -0.89 13.06
N ARG A 82 -6.79 -1.17 14.34
CA ARG A 82 -6.24 -0.38 15.46
C ARG A 82 -4.83 -0.86 15.85
N CYS A 83 -4.29 -1.85 15.14
CA CYS A 83 -2.95 -2.38 15.32
C CYS A 83 -1.93 -1.35 14.86
N SER A 84 -1.08 -0.87 15.78
CA SER A 84 -0.14 0.21 15.49
C SER A 84 0.92 -0.19 14.45
N SER A 85 1.44 -1.42 14.49
CA SER A 85 2.37 -1.99 13.50
C SER A 85 1.66 -2.77 12.39
N GLY A 86 0.39 -3.11 12.56
CA GLY A 86 -0.32 -4.04 11.66
C GLY A 86 0.08 -5.52 11.81
N LEU A 87 1.23 -5.87 12.39
CA LEU A 87 1.75 -7.25 12.37
C LEU A 87 0.87 -8.28 13.07
N HIS A 88 0.42 -8.01 14.30
CA HIS A 88 -0.48 -8.94 15.00
C HIS A 88 -1.80 -9.14 14.27
N TRP A 89 -2.32 -8.06 13.70
CA TRP A 89 -3.51 -8.12 12.87
C TRP A 89 -3.26 -8.93 11.60
N LEU A 90 -2.11 -8.73 10.95
CA LEU A 90 -1.72 -9.44 9.75
C LEU A 90 -1.55 -10.95 9.99
N ASP A 91 -0.89 -11.33 11.08
CA ASP A 91 -0.63 -12.73 11.45
C ASP A 91 -1.91 -13.44 11.95
N LYS A 92 -2.61 -12.85 12.92
CA LYS A 92 -3.71 -13.51 13.65
C LYS A 92 -5.10 -13.16 13.15
N GLY A 93 -5.23 -12.20 12.23
CA GLY A 93 -6.54 -11.62 11.85
C GLY A 93 -7.07 -10.57 12.84
N ARG A 94 -6.37 -10.31 13.95
CA ARG A 94 -6.79 -9.41 15.04
C ARG A 94 -5.57 -8.88 15.81
N CYS A 95 -5.59 -7.63 16.30
CA CYS A 95 -4.64 -7.16 17.35
C CYS A 95 -5.44 -6.77 18.60
N ALA A 96 -5.05 -7.29 19.76
CA ALA A 96 -5.41 -6.66 21.02
C ALA A 96 -4.42 -5.51 21.28
N LYS A 97 -4.91 -4.30 21.60
CA LYS A 97 -4.06 -3.08 21.74
C LYS A 97 -2.81 -3.25 22.62
N ARG A 98 -2.85 -4.17 23.59
CA ARG A 98 -1.73 -4.51 24.49
C ARG A 98 -0.62 -5.36 23.85
N GLU A 99 -0.90 -6.05 22.75
CA GLU A 99 0.11 -6.84 22.01
C GLU A 99 0.97 -5.91 21.13
N CYS A 100 0.46 -4.72 20.82
CA CYS A 100 1.06 -3.82 19.86
C CYS A 100 2.13 -2.91 20.53
N HIS A 101 3.34 -3.44 20.81
CA HIS A 101 4.50 -2.72 21.36
C HIS A 101 5.62 -2.52 20.32
N GLY A 102 6.24 -1.34 20.34
CA GLY A 102 7.40 -1.01 19.52
C GLY A 102 7.06 -0.79 18.04
N LYS A 103 7.57 0.31 17.48
CA LYS A 103 7.58 0.53 16.04
C LYS A 103 9.03 0.75 15.62
N PRO A 104 9.67 -0.25 15.00
CA PRO A 104 10.88 -0.01 14.22
C PRO A 104 10.73 1.22 13.31
N GLY A 105 11.82 1.94 13.06
CA GLY A 105 11.77 3.21 12.33
C GLY A 105 11.19 3.14 10.91
N PHE A 106 11.11 1.94 10.32
CA PHE A 106 10.50 1.74 9.00
C PHE A 106 8.96 1.70 9.02
N TYR A 107 8.31 1.67 10.20
CA TYR A 107 6.85 1.78 10.33
C TYR A 107 6.41 3.24 10.18
N ASP A 108 6.63 3.74 8.98
CA ASP A 108 6.25 5.06 8.54
C ASP A 108 5.23 4.92 7.42
N HIS A 109 4.24 5.80 7.42
CA HIS A 109 3.23 5.83 6.37
C HIS A 109 2.62 4.43 6.13
N THR A 110 2.16 3.76 7.18
CA THR A 110 1.65 2.38 7.09
C THR A 110 0.25 2.33 6.46
N THR A 111 0.06 1.46 5.48
CA THR A 111 -1.25 1.06 4.94
C THR A 111 -1.49 -0.42 5.14
N MET A 112 -2.75 -0.81 5.32
CA MET A 112 -3.14 -2.20 5.58
C MET A 112 -4.06 -2.68 4.48
N TRP A 113 -3.91 -3.96 4.11
CA TRP A 113 -4.56 -4.54 2.95
C TRP A 113 -5.15 -5.91 3.29
N LEU A 114 -6.37 -6.13 2.83
CA LEU A 114 -7.11 -7.38 2.89
C LEU A 114 -7.06 -8.07 1.52
N SER A 115 -7.01 -9.39 1.51
CA SER A 115 -7.34 -10.18 0.33
C SER A 115 -8.82 -9.94 -0.04
N ARG A 116 -9.11 -9.65 -1.31
CA ARG A 116 -10.50 -9.52 -1.78
C ARG A 116 -11.20 -10.88 -1.76
N ALA A 117 -10.52 -11.94 -2.19
CA ALA A 117 -11.05 -13.30 -2.17
C ALA A 117 -11.49 -13.79 -0.78
N THR A 118 -10.69 -13.52 0.26
CA THR A 118 -10.93 -14.10 1.60
C THR A 118 -11.41 -13.11 2.64
N GLY A 119 -11.26 -11.81 2.40
CA GLY A 119 -11.47 -10.76 3.40
C GLY A 119 -10.47 -10.78 4.56
N ARG A 120 -9.42 -11.63 4.49
CA ARG A 120 -8.41 -11.78 5.54
C ARG A 120 -7.24 -10.82 5.34
N PRO A 121 -6.52 -10.43 6.41
CA PRO A 121 -5.32 -9.60 6.31
C PRO A 121 -4.26 -10.23 5.41
N ALA A 122 -3.88 -9.53 4.35
CA ALA A 122 -2.95 -10.04 3.35
C ALA A 122 -1.60 -9.30 3.36
N LEU A 123 -1.63 -7.99 3.63
CA LEU A 123 -0.42 -7.17 3.57
C LEU A 123 -0.47 -5.99 4.54
N VAL A 124 0.70 -5.69 5.11
CA VAL A 124 1.02 -4.40 5.71
C VAL A 124 2.12 -3.76 4.86
N PHE A 125 1.87 -2.58 4.34
CA PHE A 125 2.81 -1.84 3.50
C PHE A 125 3.29 -0.58 4.23
N ASN A 126 4.60 -0.36 4.26
CA ASN A 126 5.21 0.82 4.86
C ASN A 126 6.07 1.56 3.83
N GLN A 127 6.14 2.88 3.97
CA GLN A 127 6.80 3.78 3.02
C GLN A 127 7.71 4.79 3.75
N PRO A 128 8.80 4.35 4.37
CA PRO A 128 9.74 5.26 5.02
C PRO A 128 10.47 6.16 4.02
N TYR A 129 10.72 7.41 4.45
CA TYR A 129 11.49 8.42 3.70
C TYR A 129 12.98 8.08 3.50
N GLY A 130 13.48 6.99 4.07
CA GLY A 130 14.89 6.59 4.00
C GLY A 130 15.08 5.15 3.54
N GLN A 131 16.34 4.82 3.23
CA GLN A 131 16.73 3.43 3.00
C GLN A 131 16.51 2.61 4.27
N VAL A 132 16.00 1.40 4.08
CA VAL A 132 15.75 0.47 5.17
C VAL A 132 16.74 -0.69 5.10
N ASP A 133 17.35 -1.01 6.24
CA ASP A 133 18.12 -2.24 6.37
C ASP A 133 17.19 -3.46 6.30
N THR A 134 17.35 -4.27 5.26
CA THR A 134 16.59 -5.50 5.05
C THR A 134 16.78 -6.49 6.21
N ALA A 135 17.96 -6.52 6.86
CA ALA A 135 18.20 -7.39 8.00
C ALA A 135 17.37 -6.97 9.22
N ALA A 136 17.28 -5.66 9.49
CA ALA A 136 16.42 -5.12 10.53
C ALA A 136 14.92 -5.42 10.28
N VAL A 137 14.46 -5.35 9.03
CA VAL A 137 13.08 -5.75 8.67
C VAL A 137 12.87 -7.23 8.95
N ARG A 138 13.77 -8.11 8.51
CA ARG A 138 13.68 -9.55 8.77
C ARG A 138 13.66 -9.87 10.26
N ALA A 139 14.52 -9.23 11.04
CA ALA A 139 14.55 -9.40 12.49
C ALA A 139 13.19 -9.03 13.12
N SER A 140 12.59 -7.92 12.67
CA SER A 140 11.31 -7.43 13.21
C SER A 140 10.11 -8.33 12.93
N ILE A 141 10.17 -9.20 11.92
CA ILE A 141 9.10 -10.15 11.61
C ILE A 141 9.43 -11.60 11.98
N SER A 142 10.61 -11.85 12.57
CA SER A 142 11.12 -13.20 12.83
C SER A 142 10.26 -14.03 13.79
N GLU A 143 9.51 -13.37 14.68
CA GLU A 143 8.57 -14.01 15.60
C GLU A 143 7.25 -14.44 14.93
N TYR A 144 7.03 -14.05 13.67
CA TYR A 144 5.82 -14.33 12.91
C TYR A 144 6.13 -15.24 11.72
N PRO A 145 6.13 -16.57 11.90
CA PRO A 145 6.53 -17.51 10.85
C PRO A 145 5.59 -17.53 9.63
N SER A 146 4.38 -16.96 9.76
CA SER A 146 3.42 -16.82 8.66
C SER A 146 3.72 -15.63 7.74
N LEU A 147 4.66 -14.75 8.13
CA LEU A 147 4.92 -13.49 7.47
C LEU A 147 6.22 -13.52 6.66
N THR A 148 6.22 -12.81 5.54
CA THR A 148 7.44 -12.52 4.77
C THR A 148 7.54 -11.04 4.44
N ALA A 149 8.77 -10.56 4.32
CA ALA A 149 9.04 -9.17 3.96
C ALA A 149 9.75 -9.07 2.60
N GLU A 150 9.29 -8.13 1.79
CA GLU A 150 9.92 -7.70 0.54
C GLU A 150 10.28 -6.22 0.68
N VAL A 151 11.52 -5.86 0.33
CA VAL A 151 11.99 -4.47 0.33
C VAL A 151 12.23 -4.07 -1.12
N GLY A 152 11.45 -3.11 -1.60
CA GLY A 152 11.45 -2.63 -2.98
C GLY A 152 12.08 -1.25 -3.12
N SER A 153 12.74 -1.02 -4.25
CA SER A 153 13.13 0.32 -4.68
C SER A 153 11.88 1.07 -5.13
N GLU A 154 11.60 2.21 -4.50
CA GLU A 154 10.52 3.15 -4.81
C GLU A 154 9.13 2.71 -4.34
N SER A 155 8.58 3.52 -3.44
CA SER A 155 7.19 3.41 -3.00
C SER A 155 6.26 4.10 -4.01
N TRP A 156 4.93 3.98 -3.84
CA TRP A 156 3.94 4.58 -4.74
C TRP A 156 4.03 6.10 -4.86
N TYR A 157 4.86 6.73 -4.04
CA TYR A 157 5.05 8.17 -3.95
C TYR A 157 6.22 8.71 -4.77
N GLY A 158 7.05 7.83 -5.37
CA GLY A 158 8.31 8.25 -5.97
C GLY A 158 9.23 8.94 -4.95
N ALA A 159 10.27 9.64 -5.44
CA ALA A 159 11.24 10.39 -4.63
C ALA A 159 12.25 9.58 -3.79
N GLY A 160 12.64 8.39 -4.24
CA GLY A 160 13.74 7.63 -3.61
C GLY A 160 13.37 7.01 -2.25
N THR A 161 12.08 6.88 -1.96
CA THR A 161 11.55 6.16 -0.80
C THR A 161 11.72 4.65 -0.96
N THR A 162 11.77 3.94 0.16
CA THR A 162 11.80 2.47 0.16
C THR A 162 10.38 1.94 0.41
N GLY A 163 9.94 0.96 -0.38
CA GLY A 163 8.72 0.21 -0.08
C GLY A 163 9.03 -1.01 0.78
N VAL A 164 8.39 -1.15 1.94
CA VAL A 164 8.49 -2.35 2.78
C VAL A 164 7.14 -3.06 2.79
N TYR A 165 7.07 -4.21 2.13
CA TYR A 165 5.88 -5.04 1.98
C TYR A 165 5.98 -6.24 2.93
N ILE A 166 5.07 -6.33 3.90
CA ILE A 166 5.00 -7.46 4.83
C ILE A 166 3.75 -8.26 4.51
N TRP A 167 3.93 -9.41 3.88
CA TRP A 167 2.87 -10.30 3.41
C TRP A 167 2.53 -11.36 4.46
N ASN A 168 1.26 -11.76 4.54
CA ASN A 168 0.87 -13.03 5.12
C ASN A 168 0.81 -14.09 4.01
N HIS A 169 1.67 -15.12 4.07
CA HIS A 169 1.74 -16.15 3.03
C HIS A 169 0.42 -16.90 2.83
N GLY A 170 -0.31 -17.19 3.90
CA GLY A 170 -1.56 -17.96 3.83
C GLY A 170 -2.73 -17.18 3.24
N ASN A 171 -2.62 -15.85 3.16
CA ASN A 171 -3.67 -14.97 2.63
C ASN A 171 -3.21 -14.22 1.36
N ARG A 172 -2.00 -14.49 0.86
CA ARG A 172 -1.49 -13.92 -0.38
C ARG A 172 -2.11 -14.67 -1.55
N SER A 173 -2.68 -13.91 -2.48
CA SER A 173 -3.08 -14.42 -3.79
C SER A 173 -1.81 -14.84 -4.53
N GLU A 174 -1.66 -16.13 -4.83
CA GLU A 174 -0.64 -16.55 -5.78
C GLU A 174 -1.07 -16.00 -7.13
N GLY A 175 -0.37 -14.97 -7.61
CA GLY A 175 -0.62 -14.39 -8.93
C GLY A 175 -0.54 -15.53 -9.95
N THR A 176 -1.64 -15.73 -10.68
CA THR A 176 -1.70 -16.66 -11.81
C THR A 176 -1.01 -16.05 -13.02
#